data_AF-A0A093FB19-F1
#
_entry.id   AF-A0A093FB19-F1
#
_cell.length_a   1.000
_cell.length_b   1.000
_cell.length_c   1.000
_cell.angle_alpha   90.00
_cell.angle_beta   90.00
_cell.angle_gamma   90.00
#
_symmetry.space_group_name_H-M   'P 1'
#
loop_
_entity.id
_entity.type
_entity.pdbx_description
1 polymer ?
#
loop_
_entity_poly.entity_id
_entity_poly.type
_entity_poly.pdbx_seq_one_letter_code
_entity_poly.pdbx_strand_id
1 'polypeptide(L)'
;KVLFSVNDLRSWKELAGTYREDLEKVSRVFETLIKTQDPDWNDIQVVLDTLLSSDERAVVIAKEKEEAERIHAQNSQLGNVNDHFPPVDPQWDPNKLAQRELLTRYQRLIVFSIKHAIPKAINLSKLYQVKEGKDESPDF
;
A
#
# COMPACT_ATOMS: atom_id res chain seq x y z
N LYS A 1 -0.53 11.10 20.08
CA LYS A 1 -0.59 9.95 19.15
C LYS A 1 -1.84 9.15 19.49
N VAL A 2 -2.68 8.85 18.50
CA VAL A 2 -3.86 7.97 18.66
C VAL A 2 -3.50 6.62 18.05
N LEU A 3 -3.73 5.53 18.77
CA LEU A 3 -3.49 4.18 18.26
C LEU A 3 -4.77 3.66 17.58
N PHE A 4 -4.60 2.85 16.54
CA PHE A 4 -5.70 2.12 15.95
C PHE A 4 -6.29 1.14 16.97
N SER A 5 -7.61 1.19 17.17
CA SER A 5 -8.28 0.13 17.93
C SER A 5 -8.38 -1.14 17.08
N VAL A 6 -8.53 -2.29 17.75
CA VAL A 6 -8.76 -3.58 17.06
C VAL A 6 -10.02 -3.54 16.18
N ASN A 7 -11.04 -2.77 16.60
CA ASN A 7 -12.25 -2.60 15.82
C ASN A 7 -11.99 -1.78 14.56
N ASP A 8 -11.21 -0.70 14.65
CA ASP A 8 -10.82 0.09 13.48
C ASP A 8 -10.07 -0.78 12.47
N LEU A 9 -9.07 -1.54 12.94
CA LEU A 9 -8.28 -2.44 12.08
C LEU A 9 -9.16 -3.47 11.37
N ARG A 10 -10.13 -4.07 12.08
CA ARG A 10 -11.08 -5.01 11.48
C ARG A 10 -11.94 -4.32 10.42
N SER A 11 -12.50 -3.16 10.72
CA SER A 11 -13.33 -2.41 9.76
C SER A 11 -12.53 -1.99 8.53
N TRP A 12 -11.28 -1.56 8.69
CA TRP A 12 -10.40 -1.27 7.54
C TRP A 12 -10.12 -2.51 6.71
N LYS A 13 -9.89 -3.68 7.33
CA LYS A 13 -9.73 -4.94 6.60
C LYS A 13 -10.97 -5.33 5.82
N GLU A 14 -12.15 -5.22 6.42
CA GLU A 14 -13.42 -5.50 5.75
C GLU A 14 -13.66 -4.57 4.56
N LEU A 15 -13.38 -3.27 4.73
CA LEU A 15 -13.47 -2.29 3.65
C LEU A 15 -12.47 -2.59 2.52
N ALA A 16 -11.22 -2.94 2.86
CA ALA A 16 -10.19 -3.25 1.87
C ALA A 16 -10.51 -4.53 1.10
N GLY A 17 -10.98 -5.58 1.78
CA GLY A 17 -11.20 -6.90 1.20
C GLY A 17 -9.88 -7.64 0.90
N THR A 18 -9.88 -8.40 -0.19
CA THR A 18 -8.73 -9.19 -0.63
C THR A 18 -7.86 -8.38 -1.59
N TYR A 19 -6.59 -8.20 -1.26
CA TYR A 19 -5.69 -7.37 -2.05
C TYR A 19 -5.47 -7.88 -3.47
N ARG A 20 -5.27 -9.19 -3.65
CA ARG A 20 -5.14 -9.81 -4.99
C ARG A 20 -6.40 -9.73 -5.86
N GLU A 21 -7.57 -9.48 -5.28
CA GLU A 21 -8.81 -9.33 -6.05
C GLU A 21 -8.95 -7.90 -6.57
N ASP A 22 -8.70 -6.89 -5.73
CA ASP A 22 -8.83 -5.49 -6.10
C ASP A 22 -7.77 -4.60 -5.41
N LEU A 23 -6.62 -4.47 -6.06
CA LEU A 23 -5.51 -3.65 -5.58
C LEU A 23 -5.89 -2.15 -5.49
N GLU A 24 -6.75 -1.68 -6.40
CA GLU A 24 -7.20 -0.29 -6.45
C GLU A 24 -8.09 0.02 -5.25
N LYS A 25 -8.99 -0.89 -4.87
CA LYS A 25 -9.80 -0.76 -3.67
C LYS A 25 -8.95 -0.73 -2.40
N VAL A 26 -8.00 -1.65 -2.24
CA VAL A 26 -7.10 -1.65 -1.09
C VAL A 26 -6.30 -0.35 -1.01
N SER A 27 -5.80 0.14 -2.15
CA SER A 27 -5.06 1.41 -2.18
C SER A 27 -5.95 2.61 -1.81
N ARG A 28 -7.20 2.69 -2.30
CA ARG A 28 -8.15 3.74 -1.92
C ARG A 28 -8.46 3.73 -0.43
N VAL A 29 -8.58 2.54 0.17
CA VAL A 29 -8.76 2.38 1.61
C VAL A 29 -7.54 2.93 2.36
N PHE A 30 -6.34 2.57 1.93
CA PHE A 30 -5.11 3.07 2.53
C PHE A 30 -4.95 4.60 2.39
N GLU A 31 -5.28 5.18 1.23
CA GLU A 31 -5.31 6.64 1.02
C GLU A 31 -6.32 7.34 1.95
N THR A 32 -7.48 6.72 2.18
CA THR A 32 -8.50 7.24 3.09
C THR A 32 -8.01 7.18 4.54
N LEU A 33 -7.35 6.09 4.92
CA LEU A 33 -6.73 5.94 6.24
C LEU A 33 -5.66 7.01 6.47
N ILE A 34 -4.80 7.29 5.48
CA ILE A 34 -3.81 8.37 5.56
C ILE A 34 -4.50 9.71 5.85
N LYS A 35 -5.56 10.04 5.12
CA LYS A 35 -6.28 11.32 5.26
C LYS A 35 -7.02 11.47 6.59
N THR A 36 -7.52 10.37 7.15
CA THR A 36 -8.40 10.41 8.32
C THR A 36 -7.67 10.18 9.64
N GLN A 37 -6.64 9.34 9.63
CA GLN A 37 -5.92 8.92 10.84
C GLN A 37 -4.48 9.43 10.89
N ASP A 38 -3.94 9.91 9.77
CA ASP A 38 -2.60 10.48 9.68
C ASP A 38 -1.52 9.59 10.31
N PRO A 39 -1.41 8.33 9.86
CA PRO A 39 -0.60 7.30 10.50
C PRO A 39 0.89 7.64 10.40
N ASP A 40 1.63 7.38 11.48
CA ASP A 40 3.09 7.42 11.44
C ASP A 40 3.69 6.13 10.85
N TRP A 41 5.02 6.04 10.83
CA TRP A 41 5.72 4.90 10.24
C TRP A 41 5.32 3.56 10.88
N ASN A 42 5.18 3.52 12.21
CA ASN A 42 4.81 2.30 12.94
C ASN A 42 3.36 1.91 12.65
N ASP A 43 2.47 2.90 12.64
CA ASP A 43 1.06 2.69 12.35
C ASP A 43 0.87 2.12 10.93
N ILE A 44 1.66 2.61 9.96
CA ILE A 44 1.70 2.06 8.60
C ILE A 44 2.08 0.58 8.59
N GLN A 45 3.07 0.16 9.39
CA GLN A 45 3.45 -1.26 9.46
C GLN A 45 2.29 -2.13 9.95
N VAL A 46 1.61 -1.70 11.02
CA VAL A 46 0.45 -2.41 11.59
C VAL A 46 -0.69 -2.51 10.59
N VAL A 47 -0.99 -1.41 9.87
CA VAL A 47 -2.04 -1.40 8.85
C VAL A 47 -1.68 -2.35 7.71
N LEU A 48 -0.44 -2.34 7.23
CA LEU A 48 0.00 -3.27 6.18
C LEU A 48 -0.11 -4.74 6.63
N ASP A 49 0.25 -5.07 7.87
CA ASP A 49 0.09 -6.43 8.44
C ASP A 49 -1.38 -6.83 8.60
N THR A 50 -2.26 -5.85 8.80
CA THR A 50 -3.70 -6.08 8.92
C THR A 50 -4.34 -6.28 7.54
N LEU A 51 -3.98 -5.45 6.57
CA LEU A 51 -4.61 -5.43 5.25
C LEU A 51 -4.09 -6.53 4.33
N LEU A 52 -2.84 -6.93 4.48
CA LEU A 52 -2.16 -7.82 3.55
C LEU A 52 -1.77 -9.14 4.23
N SER A 53 -1.82 -10.24 3.49
CA SER A 53 -1.12 -11.45 3.90
C SER A 53 0.41 -11.26 3.84
N SER A 54 1.16 -12.16 4.48
CA SER A 54 2.64 -12.10 4.47
C SER A 54 3.21 -12.09 3.04
N ASP A 55 2.64 -12.88 2.13
CA ASP A 55 3.11 -12.94 0.74
C ASP A 55 2.78 -11.64 -0.02
N GLU A 56 1.59 -11.10 0.17
CA GLU A 56 1.18 -9.83 -0.46
C GLU A 56 2.02 -8.67 0.07
N ARG A 57 2.29 -8.64 1.38
CA ARG A 57 3.18 -7.68 2.01
C ARG A 57 4.58 -7.77 1.44
N ALA A 58 5.14 -8.98 1.29
CA ALA A 58 6.48 -9.16 0.73
C ALA A 58 6.61 -8.54 -0.67
N VAL A 59 5.60 -8.71 -1.53
CA VAL A 59 5.58 -8.11 -2.87
C VAL A 59 5.45 -6.57 -2.81
N VAL A 60 4.63 -6.04 -1.91
CA VAL A 60 4.50 -4.58 -1.70
C VAL A 60 5.81 -3.96 -1.22
N ILE A 61 6.49 -4.60 -0.26
CA ILE A 61 7.80 -4.14 0.24
C ILE A 61 8.88 -4.23 -0.84
N ALA A 62 8.87 -5.26 -1.68
CA ALA A 62 9.80 -5.35 -2.81
C ALA A 62 9.59 -4.18 -3.79
N LYS A 63 8.33 -3.85 -4.12
CA LYS A 63 8.01 -2.72 -5.00
C LYS A 63 8.37 -1.36 -4.38
N GLU A 64 8.18 -1.22 -3.06
CA GLU A 64 8.58 -0.05 -2.30
C GLU A 64 10.08 0.21 -2.39
N LYS A 65 10.90 -0.81 -2.17
CA LYS A 65 12.36 -0.71 -2.31
C LYS A 65 12.81 -0.35 -3.73
N GLU A 66 12.25 -1.02 -4.74
CA GLU A 66 12.55 -0.75 -6.15
C GLU A 66 12.26 0.72 -6.51
N GLU A 67 11.10 1.24 -6.11
CA GLU A 67 10.73 2.62 -6.40
C GLU A 67 11.52 3.62 -5.55
N ALA A 68 11.83 3.30 -4.29
CA ALA A 68 12.70 4.12 -3.44
C ALA A 68 14.09 4.32 -4.06
N GLU A 69 14.71 3.24 -4.53
CA GLU A 69 16.01 3.29 -5.22
C GLU A 69 15.94 4.12 -6.49
N ARG A 70 14.86 3.94 -7.28
CA ARG A 70 14.62 4.74 -8.48
C ARG A 70 14.48 6.24 -8.17
N ILE A 71 13.66 6.61 -7.18
CA ILE A 71 13.44 8.00 -6.77
C ILE A 71 14.76 8.63 -6.29
N HIS A 72 15.52 7.88 -5.49
CA HIS A 72 16.80 8.32 -4.96
C HIS A 72 17.81 8.62 -6.09
N ALA A 73 17.91 7.70 -7.06
CA ALA A 73 18.78 7.85 -8.22
C ALA A 73 18.34 9.00 -9.16
N GLN A 74 17.03 9.14 -9.42
CA GLN A 74 16.50 10.16 -10.34
C GLN A 74 16.63 11.59 -9.80
N ASN A 75 16.45 11.76 -8.50
CA ASN A 75 16.45 13.09 -7.88
C ASN A 75 17.82 13.51 -7.35
N SER A 76 18.87 12.70 -7.58
CA SER A 76 20.22 12.92 -7.02
C SER A 76 20.16 13.28 -5.53
N GLN A 77 19.31 12.60 -4.77
CA GLN A 77 19.08 12.96 -3.37
C GLN A 77 20.36 12.77 -2.57
N LEU A 78 20.72 13.76 -1.77
CA LEU A 78 21.84 13.64 -0.85
C LEU A 78 21.52 12.61 0.25
N GLY A 79 22.52 11.83 0.65
CA GLY A 79 22.39 10.80 1.70
C GLY A 79 22.17 9.40 1.13
N ASN A 80 21.70 8.50 1.99
CA ASN A 80 21.33 7.13 1.65
C ASN A 80 19.82 7.04 1.33
N VAL A 81 19.41 6.10 0.47
CA VAL A 81 17.98 5.81 0.24
C VAL A 81 17.22 5.57 1.55
N ASN A 82 17.87 4.94 2.53
CA ASN A 82 17.31 4.65 3.86
C ASN A 82 17.05 5.90 4.70
N ASP A 83 17.66 7.05 4.39
CA ASP A 83 17.37 8.31 5.09
C ASP A 83 15.97 8.86 4.72
N HIS A 84 15.48 8.49 3.54
CA HIS A 84 14.19 8.91 3.00
C HIS A 84 13.14 7.80 3.06
N PHE A 85 13.58 6.54 2.95
CA PHE A 85 12.74 5.33 2.89
C PHE A 85 13.32 4.27 3.84
N PRO A 86 13.13 4.44 5.16
CA PRO A 86 13.81 3.63 6.15
C PRO A 86 13.16 2.24 6.27
N PRO A 87 13.97 1.16 6.33
CA PRO A 87 13.46 -0.20 6.51
C PRO A 87 13.07 -0.52 7.97
N VAL A 88 13.42 0.36 8.91
CA VAL A 88 13.16 0.27 10.35
C VAL A 88 12.58 1.59 10.85
N ASP A 89 12.02 1.60 12.06
CA ASP A 89 11.41 2.80 12.64
C ASP A 89 12.41 3.98 12.69
N PRO A 90 12.18 5.05 11.92
CA PRO A 90 13.06 6.21 11.90
C PRO A 90 12.82 7.18 13.06
N GLN A 91 11.81 6.93 13.91
CA GLN A 91 11.40 7.80 15.01
C GLN A 91 11.11 9.23 14.56
N TRP A 92 10.52 9.39 13.36
CA TRP A 92 10.11 10.68 12.85
C TRP A 92 9.07 11.32 13.77
N ASP A 93 9.32 12.56 14.18
CA ASP A 93 8.42 13.42 14.93
C ASP A 93 7.52 14.18 13.93
N PRO A 94 6.21 13.87 13.87
CA PRO A 94 5.29 14.52 12.95
C PRO A 94 5.16 16.04 13.18
N ASN A 95 5.58 16.55 14.34
CA ASN A 95 5.54 17.97 14.66
C ASN A 95 6.72 18.75 14.05
N LYS A 96 7.76 18.06 13.56
CA LYS A 96 8.89 18.69 12.88
C LYS A 96 8.64 18.68 11.38
N LEU A 97 8.59 19.88 10.78
CA LEU A 97 8.29 20.06 9.35
C LEU A 97 9.11 19.15 8.43
N ALA A 98 10.44 19.09 8.60
CA ALA A 98 11.30 18.24 7.77
C ALA A 98 10.96 16.74 7.91
N GLN A 99 10.66 16.26 9.11
CA GLN A 99 10.32 14.85 9.36
C GLN A 99 8.89 14.54 8.91
N ARG A 100 7.99 15.54 8.96
CA ARG A 100 6.63 15.44 8.40
C ARG A 100 6.65 15.30 6.89
N GLU A 101 7.53 16.01 6.20
CA GLU A 101 7.73 15.86 4.76
C GLU A 101 8.23 14.46 4.40
N LEU A 102 9.18 13.92 5.17
CA LEU A 102 9.67 12.54 5.01
C LEU A 102 8.54 11.52 5.21
N LEU A 103 7.74 11.67 6.27
CA LEU A 103 6.57 10.82 6.52
C LEU A 103 5.56 10.88 5.36
N THR A 104 5.28 12.09 4.85
CA THR A 104 4.36 12.27 3.71
C THR A 104 4.86 11.59 2.45
N ARG A 105 6.17 11.64 2.18
CA ARG A 105 6.79 10.94 1.05
C ARG A 105 6.70 9.43 1.22
N TYR A 106 6.97 8.93 2.42
CA TYR A 106 6.85 7.51 2.75
C TYR A 106 5.41 7.00 2.57
N GLN A 107 4.41 7.71 3.09
CA GLN A 107 2.99 7.39 2.87
C GLN A 107 2.62 7.29 1.38
N ARG A 108 3.11 8.23 0.56
CA ARG A 108 2.88 8.22 -0.91
C ARG A 108 3.57 7.05 -1.59
N LEU A 109 4.78 6.72 -1.17
CA LEU A 109 5.51 5.56 -1.69
C LEU A 109 4.74 4.27 -1.40
N ILE A 110 4.23 4.08 -0.19
CA ILE A 110 3.43 2.90 0.16
C ILE A 110 2.15 2.79 -0.69
N VAL A 111 1.43 3.90 -0.88
CA VAL A 111 0.25 3.93 -1.78
C VAL A 111 0.64 3.52 -3.20
N PHE A 112 1.75 4.03 -3.72
CA PHE A 112 2.27 3.65 -5.03
C PHE A 112 2.59 2.15 -5.08
N SER A 113 3.28 1.63 -4.08
CA SER A 113 3.67 0.22 -4.02
C SER A 113 2.45 -0.69 -3.99
N ILE A 114 1.43 -0.39 -3.18
CA ILE A 114 0.16 -1.14 -3.16
C ILE A 114 -0.50 -1.16 -4.55
N LYS A 115 -0.45 -0.06 -5.32
CA LYS A 115 -1.04 -0.02 -6.67
C LYS A 115 -0.25 -0.82 -7.72
N HIS A 116 1.06 -0.95 -7.54
CA HIS A 116 1.96 -1.41 -8.60
C HIS A 116 2.74 -2.68 -8.26
N ALA A 117 2.55 -3.27 -7.08
CA ALA A 117 3.30 -4.44 -6.64
C ALA A 117 3.05 -5.66 -7.53
N ILE A 118 1.79 -5.87 -7.94
CA ILE A 118 1.40 -7.01 -8.77
C ILE A 118 1.23 -6.53 -10.21
N PRO A 119 1.91 -7.15 -11.20
CA PRO A 119 1.71 -6.82 -12.60
C PRO A 119 0.24 -6.98 -13.01
N LYS A 120 -0.32 -5.96 -13.66
CA LYS A 120 -1.72 -5.95 -14.14
C LYS A 120 -2.08 -7.17 -15.00
N ALA A 121 -1.09 -7.78 -15.67
CA ALA A 121 -1.26 -9.00 -16.47
C ALA A 121 -1.82 -10.20 -15.66
N ILE A 122 -1.52 -10.30 -14.36
CA ILE A 122 -2.07 -11.35 -13.48
C ILE A 122 -3.55 -11.08 -13.13
N ASN A 123 -3.99 -9.82 -13.19
CA ASN A 123 -5.36 -9.43 -12.90
C ASN A 123 -6.26 -9.52 -14.16
N LEU A 124 -5.69 -9.32 -15.35
CA LEU A 124 -6.41 -9.39 -16.63
C LEU A 124 -7.00 -10.77 -16.93
N SER A 125 -6.32 -11.87 -16.57
CA SER A 125 -6.82 -13.23 -16.80
C SER A 125 -8.14 -13.54 -16.09
N LYS A 126 -8.47 -12.84 -14.99
CA LYS A 126 -9.79 -12.94 -14.34
C LYS A 126 -10.84 -12.01 -14.97
N LEU A 127 -10.42 -10.86 -15.49
CA LEU A 127 -11.32 -9.90 -16.17
C LEU A 127 -11.89 -10.47 -17.48
N TYR A 128 -11.14 -11.36 -18.15
CA TYR A 128 -11.64 -12.13 -19.30
C TYR A 128 -12.47 -13.36 -18.90
N GLN A 129 -12.21 -14.01 -17.76
CA GLN A 129 -13.06 -15.13 -17.29
C GLN A 129 -14.49 -14.71 -16.92
N VAL A 130 -14.70 -13.44 -16.52
CA VAL A 130 -16.05 -12.92 -16.21
C VAL A 130 -16.90 -12.70 -17.47
N LYS A 131 -16.30 -12.59 -18.66
CA LYS A 131 -17.06 -12.44 -19.92
C LYS A 131 -17.40 -13.75 -20.63
N GLU A 132 -16.84 -14.88 -20.21
CA GLU A 132 -17.06 -16.18 -20.87
C GLU A 132 -18.05 -17.09 -20.11
N GLY A 133 -18.72 -16.56 -19.09
CA GLY A 133 -19.69 -17.28 -18.26
C GLY A 133 -21.15 -16.86 -18.44
N LYS A 134 -21.52 -16.23 -19.55
CA LYS A 134 -22.94 -15.93 -19.84
C LYS A 134 -23.23 -15.83 -21.33
N ASP A 135 -23.41 -16.99 -21.96
CA ASP A 135 -24.49 -17.17 -22.93
C ASP A 135 -25.01 -18.60 -22.71
N GLU A 136 -26.15 -18.68 -22.02
CA GLU A 136 -26.91 -19.91 -21.84
C GLU A 136 -27.32 -20.44 -23.22
N SER A 137 -27.17 -21.74 -23.39
CA SER A 137 -27.61 -22.50 -24.56
C SER A 137 -29.04 -22.12 -24.98
N PRO A 138 -29.31 -21.91 -26.29
CA PRO A 138 -30.65 -22.14 -26.80
C PRO A 138 -30.81 -23.65 -26.95
N ASP A 139 -31.74 -24.18 -26.16
CA ASP A 139 -32.31 -25.52 -26.28
C ASP A 139 -33.07 -25.63 -27.62
N PHE A 140 -32.82 -26.71 -28.37
CA PHE A 140 -33.47 -27.21 -29.61
C PHE A 140 -33.24 -26.49 -30.95
#